data_AF-A0A2U1KIS7-F1
#
_entry.id   AF-A0A2U1KIS7-F1
#
_cell.length_a   1.000
_cell.length_b   1.000
_cell.length_c   1.000
_cell.angle_alpha   90.00
_cell.angle_beta   90.00
_cell.angle_gamma   90.00
#
_symmetry.space_group_name_H-M   'P 1'
#
loop_
_entity.id
_entity.type
_entity.pdbx_description
1 polymer ?
#
loop_
_entity_poly.entity_id
_entity_poly.type
_entity_poly.pdbx_seq_one_letter_code
_entity_poly.pdbx_strand_id
1 'polypeptide(L)'
;MLANQIKSEQEGLSKINNRHLSVKVNMEGSLIGRKIDLYAHTSYEMLAQTLENMFYGTHNAVGSSRLLNGTSEFVLTYEDKEGDCMLVGDVPWQMFLGSVKRLRILRNTNMQH
;
A
#
# COMPACT_ATOMS: atom_id res chain seq x y z
N MET A 1 -18.29 -37.23 -10.56
CA MET A 1 -18.35 -35.77 -10.85
C MET A 1 -18.04 -34.91 -9.62
N LEU A 2 -18.34 -35.32 -8.38
CA LEU A 2 -18.05 -34.53 -7.15
C LEU A 2 -16.55 -34.36 -6.82
N ALA A 3 -15.70 -35.34 -7.09
CA ALA A 3 -14.27 -35.29 -6.73
C ALA A 3 -13.45 -34.25 -7.54
N ASN A 4 -13.90 -33.92 -8.76
CA ASN A 4 -13.22 -32.92 -9.59
C ASN A 4 -13.57 -31.49 -9.18
N GLN A 5 -14.78 -31.28 -8.64
CA GLN A 5 -15.22 -29.98 -8.11
C GLN A 5 -14.36 -29.59 -6.89
N ILE A 6 -14.16 -30.53 -5.96
CA ILE A 6 -13.41 -30.32 -4.71
C ILE A 6 -11.91 -30.10 -4.98
N LYS A 7 -11.31 -30.78 -5.97
CA LYS A 7 -9.92 -30.52 -6.39
C LYS A 7 -9.74 -29.12 -6.97
N SER A 8 -10.70 -28.64 -7.78
CA SER A 8 -10.64 -27.30 -8.38
C SER A 8 -10.73 -26.18 -7.33
N GLU A 9 -11.52 -26.37 -6.26
CA GLU A 9 -11.65 -25.41 -5.16
C GLU A 9 -10.38 -25.37 -4.28
N GLN A 10 -9.75 -26.53 -4.04
CA GLN A 10 -8.50 -26.65 -3.27
C GLN A 10 -7.27 -26.09 -4.03
N GLU A 11 -7.20 -26.28 -5.35
CA GLU A 11 -6.17 -25.64 -6.20
C GLU A 11 -6.38 -24.13 -6.39
N GLY A 12 -7.64 -23.68 -6.37
CA GLY A 12 -7.99 -22.26 -6.36
C GLY A 12 -7.56 -21.57 -5.06
N LEU A 13 -7.82 -22.21 -3.90
CA LEU A 13 -7.52 -21.66 -2.58
C LEU A 13 -6.01 -21.63 -2.26
N SER A 14 -5.27 -22.67 -2.67
CA SER A 14 -3.81 -22.71 -2.54
C SER A 14 -3.08 -21.68 -3.42
N LYS A 15 -3.64 -21.30 -4.57
CA LYS A 15 -3.14 -20.18 -5.40
C LYS A 15 -3.47 -18.80 -4.81
N ILE A 16 -4.54 -18.67 -4.01
CA ILE A 16 -4.87 -17.41 -3.31
C ILE A 16 -3.92 -17.19 -2.13
N ASN A 17 -3.58 -18.26 -1.41
CA ASN A 17 -2.69 -18.20 -0.23
C ASN A 17 -1.21 -17.93 -0.53
N ASN A 18 -0.80 -17.90 -1.81
CA ASN A 18 0.59 -17.68 -2.22
C ASN A 18 0.78 -16.41 -3.06
N ARG A 19 -0.17 -15.47 -3.02
CA ARG A 19 -0.05 -14.20 -3.74
C ARG A 19 0.82 -13.24 -2.93
N HIS A 20 1.96 -12.86 -3.49
CA HIS A 20 2.81 -11.79 -2.99
C HIS A 20 2.85 -10.66 -4.03
N LEU A 21 2.62 -9.42 -3.58
CA LEU A 21 2.75 -8.21 -4.39
C LEU A 21 3.77 -7.29 -3.72
N SER A 22 5.04 -7.55 -4.00
CA SER A 22 6.14 -6.76 -3.45
C SER A 22 6.30 -5.43 -4.18
N VAL A 23 6.01 -4.34 -3.49
CA VAL A 23 6.10 -2.97 -4.00
C VAL A 23 7.20 -2.22 -3.27
N LYS A 24 8.01 -1.47 -4.03
CA LYS A 24 9.04 -0.58 -3.47
C LYS A 24 8.39 0.71 -2.97
N VAL A 25 8.79 1.13 -1.78
CA VAL A 25 8.38 2.38 -1.15
C VAL A 25 9.61 3.26 -0.95
N ASN A 26 9.55 4.49 -1.43
CA ASN A 26 10.56 5.52 -1.15
C ASN A 26 9.94 6.64 -0.33
N MET A 27 10.71 7.23 0.57
CA MET A 27 10.31 8.42 1.31
C MET A 27 11.27 9.56 0.98
N GLU A 28 10.72 10.73 0.71
CA GLU A 28 11.51 11.95 0.49
C GLU A 28 12.36 12.28 1.72
N GLY A 29 13.62 12.64 1.50
CA GLY A 29 14.60 12.84 2.57
C GLY A 29 15.27 11.56 3.08
N SER A 30 14.85 10.37 2.64
CA SER A 30 15.50 9.10 2.97
C SER A 30 16.26 8.51 1.78
N LEU A 31 17.51 8.09 2.01
CA LEU A 31 18.33 7.41 1.01
C LEU A 31 17.98 5.91 0.86
N ILE A 32 17.20 5.37 1.79
CA ILE A 32 16.88 3.94 1.84
C ILE A 32 15.40 3.73 1.53
N GLY A 33 15.14 3.09 0.40
CA GLY A 33 13.81 2.57 0.06
C GLY A 33 13.54 1.23 0.75
N ARG A 34 12.27 0.94 1.04
CA ARG A 34 11.81 -0.33 1.61
C ARG A 34 10.95 -1.11 0.62
N LYS A 35 10.67 -2.37 0.93
CA LYS A 35 9.68 -3.20 0.21
C LYS A 35 8.54 -3.56 1.15
N ILE A 36 7.33 -3.54 0.62
CA ILE A 36 6.11 -3.95 1.32
C ILE A 36 5.38 -4.98 0.45
N ASP A 37 4.74 -5.97 1.07
CA ASP A 37 3.83 -6.85 0.37
C ASP A 37 2.41 -6.33 0.53
N LEU A 38 1.77 -5.92 -0.56
CA LEU A 38 0.44 -5.32 -0.50
C LEU A 38 -0.68 -6.32 -0.25
N TYR A 39 -0.46 -7.62 -0.51
CA TYR A 39 -1.44 -8.65 -0.17
C TYR A 39 -1.47 -8.98 1.33
N ALA A 40 -0.49 -8.48 2.10
CA ALA A 40 -0.54 -8.54 3.56
C ALA A 40 -1.52 -7.52 4.18
N HIS A 41 -2.13 -6.65 3.36
CA HIS A 41 -3.04 -5.59 3.78
C HIS A 41 -4.40 -5.75 3.09
N THR A 42 -5.46 -5.35 3.79
CA THR A 42 -6.83 -5.43 3.26
C THR A 42 -7.45 -4.07 2.94
N SER A 43 -6.77 -2.98 3.29
CA SER A 43 -7.25 -1.62 3.10
C SER A 43 -6.11 -0.60 3.02
N TYR A 44 -6.42 0.59 2.52
CA TYR A 44 -5.52 1.74 2.54
C TYR A 44 -5.10 2.11 3.96
N GLU A 45 -6.01 2.01 4.92
CA GLU A 45 -5.72 2.34 6.32
C GLU A 45 -4.62 1.44 6.90
N MET A 46 -4.71 0.11 6.71
CA MET A 46 -3.68 -0.81 7.17
C MET A 46 -2.34 -0.60 6.45
N LEU A 47 -2.39 -0.32 5.15
CA LEU A 47 -1.20 0.03 4.37
C LEU A 47 -0.52 1.27 4.96
N ALA A 48 -1.28 2.34 5.16
CA ALA A 48 -0.76 3.61 5.63
C ALA A 48 -0.19 3.51 7.06
N GLN A 49 -0.86 2.80 7.97
CA GLN A 49 -0.32 2.50 9.31
C GLN A 49 0.99 1.71 9.22
N THR A 50 1.08 0.72 8.33
CA THR A 50 2.31 -0.05 8.13
C THR A 50 3.45 0.82 7.63
N LEU A 51 3.18 1.71 6.67
CA LEU A 51 4.16 2.65 6.15
C LEU A 51 4.61 3.65 7.21
N GLU A 52 3.70 4.14 8.05
CA GLU A 52 4.05 5.00 9.18
C GLU A 52 5.01 4.30 10.14
N ASN A 53 4.69 3.07 10.54
CA ASN A 53 5.53 2.26 11.42
C ASN A 53 6.90 1.99 10.81
N MET A 54 6.94 1.72 9.49
CA MET A 54 8.20 1.54 8.79
C MET A 54 9.05 2.82 8.88
N PHE A 55 8.53 3.99 8.46
CA PHE A 55 9.35 5.17 8.21
C PHE A 55 9.51 6.13 9.40
N TYR A 56 8.52 6.24 10.28
CA TYR A 56 8.57 7.12 11.46
C TYR A 56 8.80 6.35 12.78
N GLY A 57 8.82 5.01 12.73
CA GLY A 57 8.85 4.16 13.91
C GLY A 57 7.49 4.05 14.61
N THR A 58 7.42 3.26 15.68
CA THR A 58 6.21 3.08 16.50
C THR A 58 5.91 4.37 17.28
N HIS A 59 5.44 5.40 16.60
CA HIS A 59 4.72 6.48 17.26
C HIS A 59 3.37 5.90 17.69
N ASN A 60 2.93 6.17 18.92
CA ASN A 60 1.63 5.77 19.47
C ASN A 60 0.47 6.41 18.67
N ALA A 61 0.31 6.07 17.39
CA ALA A 61 -0.77 6.53 16.53
C ALA A 61 -2.00 5.68 16.82
N VAL A 62 -2.61 5.93 17.99
CA VAL A 62 -3.97 5.51 18.27
C VAL A 62 -4.88 6.44 17.47
N GLY A 63 -5.23 6.07 16.24
CA GLY A 63 -6.11 6.88 15.37
C GLY A 63 -5.91 6.65 13.86
N SER A 64 -6.64 7.43 13.05
CA SER A 64 -6.54 7.39 11.59
C SER A 64 -5.16 7.84 11.11
N SER A 65 -4.58 7.10 10.14
CA SER A 65 -3.24 7.38 9.59
C SER A 65 -3.15 8.81 9.04
N ARG A 66 -2.11 9.54 9.47
CA ARG A 66 -1.78 10.89 9.03
C ARG A 66 -1.47 10.95 7.52
N LEU A 67 -0.95 9.87 6.96
CA LEU A 67 -0.66 9.80 5.51
C LEU A 67 -1.91 9.88 4.62
N LEU A 68 -3.10 9.51 5.13
CA LEU A 68 -4.34 9.47 4.34
C LEU A 68 -5.24 10.68 4.57
N ASN A 69 -5.13 11.35 5.71
CA ASN A 69 -6.02 12.46 6.07
C ASN A 69 -5.55 13.83 5.55
N GLY A 70 -4.43 13.90 4.81
CA GLY A 70 -3.94 15.12 4.18
C GLY A 70 -3.44 16.21 5.14
N THR A 71 -3.59 16.00 6.44
CA THR A 71 -3.11 16.91 7.52
C THR A 71 -1.64 16.68 7.89
N SER A 72 -1.04 15.63 7.33
CA SER A 72 0.39 15.33 7.52
C SER A 72 1.26 16.27 6.70
N GLU A 73 2.46 16.52 7.21
CA GLU A 73 3.59 17.07 6.45
C GLU A 73 4.02 16.15 5.28
N PHE A 74 3.36 15.00 5.10
CA PHE A 74 3.66 14.02 4.07
C PHE A 74 2.41 13.53 3.35
N VAL A 75 2.53 13.36 2.03
CA VAL A 75 1.50 12.81 1.14
C VAL A 75 1.94 11.46 0.61
N LEU A 76 1.02 10.48 0.62
CA LEU A 76 1.25 9.16 0.03
C LEU A 76 0.74 9.12 -1.41
N THR A 77 1.65 8.82 -2.34
CA THR A 77 1.37 8.69 -3.78
C THR A 77 1.81 7.32 -4.29
N TYR A 78 1.28 6.93 -5.45
CA TYR A 78 1.74 5.74 -6.16
C TYR A 78 1.93 6.02 -7.65
N GLU A 79 2.90 5.31 -8.24
CA GLU A 79 3.08 5.23 -9.68
C GLU A 79 2.28 4.04 -10.20
N ASP A 80 1.43 4.27 -11.19
CA ASP A 80 0.56 3.23 -11.73
C ASP A 80 1.20 2.46 -12.91
N LYS A 81 0.40 1.65 -13.61
CA LYS A 81 0.89 0.84 -14.73
C LYS A 81 1.20 1.66 -15.99
N GLU A 82 0.63 2.85 -16.11
CA GLU A 82 0.83 3.78 -17.23
C GLU A 82 2.01 4.72 -16.94
N GLY A 83 2.46 4.77 -15.69
CA GLY A 83 3.58 5.60 -15.22
C GLY A 83 3.10 6.90 -14.58
N ASP A 84 1.80 7.06 -14.40
CA ASP A 84 1.20 8.24 -13.81
C ASP A 84 1.32 8.23 -12.29
N CYS A 85 1.51 9.42 -11.72
CA CYS A 85 1.57 9.63 -10.29
C CYS A 85 0.17 9.97 -9.76
N MET A 86 -0.36 9.10 -8.90
CA MET A 86 -1.71 9.20 -8.35
C MET A 86 -1.66 9.30 -6.83
N LEU A 87 -2.67 9.96 -6.23
CA LEU A 87 -2.85 9.94 -4.78
C LEU A 87 -3.39 8.59 -4.32
N VAL A 88 -2.90 8.11 -3.18
CA VAL A 88 -3.42 6.87 -2.59
C VAL A 88 -4.77 7.15 -1.93
N GLY A 89 -5.79 6.37 -2.31
CA GLY A 89 -7.15 6.45 -1.74
C GLY A 89 -8.24 6.83 -2.75
N ASP A 90 -7.88 7.32 -3.93
CA ASP A 90 -8.85 7.82 -4.93
C ASP A 90 -9.60 6.72 -5.68
N VAL A 91 -9.00 5.53 -5.76
CA VAL A 91 -9.58 4.37 -6.47
C VAL A 91 -9.93 3.26 -5.48
N PRO A 92 -10.84 2.33 -5.82
CA PRO A 92 -11.08 1.16 -4.99
C PRO A 92 -9.80 0.35 -4.74
N TRP A 93 -9.64 -0.19 -3.52
CA TRP A 93 -8.46 -0.95 -3.10
C TRP A 93 -8.03 -2.04 -4.10
N GLN A 94 -8.98 -2.81 -4.63
CA GLN A 94 -8.71 -3.87 -5.61
C GLN A 94 -8.17 -3.32 -6.93
N MET A 95 -8.62 -2.14 -7.37
CA MET A 95 -8.09 -1.49 -8.57
C MET A 95 -6.65 -1.03 -8.33
N PHE A 96 -6.38 -0.44 -7.16
CA PHE A 96 -5.03 -0.05 -6.76
C PHE A 96 -4.05 -1.23 -6.74
N LEU A 97 -4.43 -2.37 -6.15
CA LEU A 97 -3.61 -3.59 -6.17
C LEU A 97 -3.28 -4.06 -7.59
N GLY A 98 -4.19 -3.84 -8.55
CA GLY A 98 -3.98 -4.18 -9.96
C GLY A 98 -3.17 -3.17 -10.77
N SER A 99 -2.98 -1.94 -10.28
CA SER A 99 -2.33 -0.86 -11.02
C SER A 99 -0.98 -0.42 -10.45
N VAL A 100 -0.75 -0.59 -9.14
CA VAL A 100 0.42 -0.02 -8.45
C VAL A 100 1.74 -0.67 -8.87
N LYS A 101 2.72 0.17 -9.20
CA LYS A 101 4.12 -0.24 -9.43
C LYS A 101 5.05 0.17 -8.29
N ARG A 102 4.90 1.39 -7.77
CA ARG A 102 5.77 1.97 -6.74
C ARG A 102 4.98 2.90 -5.83
N LEU A 103 5.36 2.95 -4.57
CA LEU A 103 4.83 3.91 -3.59
C LEU A 103 5.86 4.99 -3.29
N ARG A 104 5.40 6.22 -3.06
CA ARG A 104 6.24 7.34 -2.67
C ARG A 104 5.56 8.15 -1.56
N ILE A 105 6.30 8.39 -0.48
CA ILE A 105 5.92 9.30 0.60
C ILE A 105 6.67 10.61 0.33
N LEU A 106 5.95 11.65 -0.06
CA LEU A 106 6.51 12.96 -0.42
C LEU A 106 6.25 13.94 0.71
N ARG A 107 7.15 14.90 0.93
CA ARG A 107 6.92 15.99 1.87
C ARG A 107 5.91 16.96 1.26
N ASN A 108 4.86 17.27 2.00
CA ASN A 108 3.88 18.29 1.67
C ASN A 108 4.50 19.68 1.87
N THR A 109 5.13 20.23 0.84
CA THR A 109 5.77 21.56 0.90
C THR A 109 4.77 22.70 1.04
N ASN A 110 3.46 22.44 0.89
CA ASN A 110 2.41 23.45 0.98
C ASN A 110 1.97 23.77 2.42
N MET A 111 2.58 23.13 3.43
CA MET A 111 2.33 23.42 4.86
C MET A 111 3.39 24.32 5.51
N GLN A 112 4.21 25.03 4.72
CA GLN A 112 5.04 26.14 5.24
C GLN A 112 4.25 27.45 5.19
N HIS A 113 3.44 27.72 6.20
CA HIS A 113 3.01 29.08 6.56
C HIS A 113 2.73 29.18 8.06
#